data_AF-A0A1E5GD70-F1
#
_entry.id   AF-A0A1E5GD70-F1
#
_cell.length_a   1.000
_cell.length_b   1.000
_cell.length_c   1.000
_cell.angle_alpha   90.00
_cell.angle_beta   90.00
_cell.angle_gamma   90.00
#
_symmetry.space_group_name_H-M   'P 1'
#
loop_
_entity.id
_entity.type
_entity.pdbx_description
1 polymer ?
#
loop_
_entity_poly.entity_id
_entity_poly.type
_entity_poly.pdbx_seq_one_letter_code
_entity_poly.pdbx_strand_id
1 'polypeptide(L)'
;MIEKTIEKKPVTKGLYIMQGVLLIGWIAYLISFYLFYKEAYFYVDKRLPILLKVLSFLNSNWNEMFIYFVLSFFLFTGTLLLSYLLYFTYKSAQGPKMINLFLLGLNILLCLSLLININGFPFAVILILAASLVYIMLILSKSKFGKEVSQYEEGDVIEIKGPFNTQEEAQEEVIRFLKSWSKAKVVLDKDIYLDSDNKYYADIFVEAIKE
;
A
#
# COMPACT_ATOMS: atom_id res chain seq x y z
N MET A 1 19.05 28.43 -20.85
CA MET A 1 17.74 28.01 -20.32
C MET A 1 18.03 27.15 -19.10
N ILE A 2 17.64 27.57 -17.89
CA ILE A 2 18.05 26.94 -16.63
C ILE A 2 17.12 25.75 -16.38
N GLU A 3 17.61 24.54 -16.63
CA GLU A 3 17.00 23.30 -16.16
C GLU A 3 17.02 23.32 -14.63
N LYS A 4 15.87 23.62 -14.01
CA LYS A 4 15.64 23.34 -12.60
C LYS A 4 15.36 21.85 -12.46
N THR A 5 16.40 21.08 -12.20
CA THR A 5 16.30 19.71 -11.69
C THR A 5 15.61 19.78 -10.33
N ILE A 6 14.31 19.49 -10.30
CA ILE A 6 13.58 19.33 -9.03
C ILE A 6 14.07 18.03 -8.42
N GLU A 7 15.08 18.11 -7.54
CA GLU A 7 15.50 16.98 -6.71
C GLU A 7 14.30 16.54 -5.85
N LYS A 8 13.64 15.44 -6.26
CA LYS A 8 12.69 14.72 -5.40
C LYS A 8 13.47 14.23 -4.18
N LYS A 9 13.32 14.93 -3.05
CA LYS A 9 13.81 14.47 -1.75
C LYS A 9 13.42 13.00 -1.54
N PRO A 10 14.33 12.14 -1.05
CA PRO A 10 14.04 10.73 -0.92
C PRO A 10 13.02 10.51 0.20
N VAL A 11 11.76 10.26 -0.20
CA VAL A 11 10.61 9.91 0.66
C VAL A 11 10.95 8.75 1.62
N THR A 12 11.95 7.94 1.27
CA THR A 12 12.45 6.79 2.04
C THR A 12 12.93 7.14 3.45
N LYS A 13 13.63 8.25 3.68
CA LYS A 13 14.16 8.60 5.02
C LYS A 13 13.03 8.79 6.04
N GLY A 14 11.95 9.46 5.64
CA GLY A 14 10.79 9.69 6.49
C GLY A 14 10.08 8.38 6.88
N LEU A 15 9.94 7.44 5.93
CA LEU A 15 9.33 6.14 6.19
C LEU A 15 10.13 5.30 7.19
N TYR A 16 11.47 5.31 7.12
CA TYR A 16 12.31 4.62 8.10
C TYR A 16 12.23 5.24 9.50
N ILE A 17 12.11 6.58 9.60
CA ILE A 17 11.89 7.25 10.89
C ILE A 17 10.53 6.85 11.48
N MET A 18 9.47 6.87 10.67
CA MET A 18 8.15 6.41 11.08
C MET A 18 8.17 4.95 11.55
N GLN A 19 8.94 4.10 10.86
CA GLN A 19 9.08 2.69 11.24
C GLN A 19 9.80 2.56 12.58
N GLY A 20 10.83 3.37 12.84
CA GLY A 20 11.50 3.42 14.13
C GLY A 20 10.57 3.83 15.27
N VAL A 21 9.78 4.89 15.07
CA VAL A 21 8.77 5.33 16.06
C VAL A 21 7.74 4.25 16.32
N LEU A 22 7.28 3.58 15.27
CA LEU A 22 6.30 2.50 15.38
C LEU A 22 6.86 1.28 16.13
N LEU A 23 8.13 0.94 15.91
CA LEU A 23 8.81 -0.12 16.65
C LEU A 23 8.92 0.20 18.14
N ILE A 24 9.26 1.44 18.49
CA ILE A 24 9.28 1.88 19.90
C ILE A 24 7.87 1.76 20.51
N GLY A 25 6.84 2.17 19.76
CA GLY A 25 5.44 2.01 20.16
C GLY A 25 5.06 0.54 20.41
N TRP A 26 5.45 -0.36 19.52
CA TRP A 26 5.27 -1.80 19.69
C TRP A 26 5.95 -2.34 20.94
N ILE A 27 7.21 -2.00 21.17
CA ILE A 27 7.98 -2.48 22.34
C ILE A 27 7.32 -2.00 23.63
N ALA A 28 7.00 -0.71 23.73
CA ALA A 28 6.33 -0.14 24.90
C ALA A 28 4.98 -0.82 25.14
N TYR A 29 4.17 -0.98 24.08
CA TYR A 29 2.88 -1.63 24.13
C TYR A 29 3.00 -3.10 24.62
N LEU A 30 3.92 -3.88 24.06
CA LEU A 30 4.09 -5.29 24.44
C LEU A 30 4.56 -5.43 25.89
N ILE A 31 5.50 -4.59 26.34
CA ILE A 31 5.96 -4.60 27.74
C ILE A 31 4.78 -4.34 28.68
N SER A 32 4.02 -3.27 28.44
CA SER A 32 2.85 -2.93 29.26
C SER A 32 1.80 -4.04 29.23
N PHE A 33 1.48 -4.55 28.04
CA PHE A 33 0.50 -5.62 27.87
C PHE A 33 0.91 -6.90 28.60
N TYR A 34 2.16 -7.36 28.48
CA TYR A 34 2.59 -8.59 29.12
C TYR A 34 2.74 -8.47 30.64
N LEU A 35 3.10 -7.30 31.16
CA LEU A 35 3.09 -7.05 32.61
C LEU A 35 1.66 -7.14 33.16
N PHE A 36 0.73 -6.42 32.55
CA PHE A 36 -0.68 -6.48 32.89
C PHE A 36 -1.26 -7.89 32.73
N TYR A 37 -0.98 -8.55 31.59
CA TYR A 37 -1.47 -9.89 31.30
C TYR A 37 -1.00 -10.90 32.33
N LYS A 38 0.27 -10.83 32.75
CA LYS A 38 0.82 -11.74 33.76
C LYS A 38 0.08 -11.62 35.09
N GLU A 39 -0.22 -10.40 35.51
CA GLU A 39 -0.96 -10.12 36.75
C GLU A 39 -2.42 -10.57 36.65
N ALA A 40 -3.11 -10.18 35.58
CA ALA A 40 -4.51 -10.54 35.36
C ALA A 40 -4.72 -12.05 35.17
N TYR A 41 -3.79 -12.72 34.45
CA TYR A 41 -3.89 -14.15 34.17
C TYR A 41 -3.65 -15.02 35.42
N PHE A 42 -2.97 -14.49 36.44
CA PHE A 42 -2.76 -15.20 37.71
C PHE A 42 -4.09 -15.58 38.38
N TYR A 43 -5.11 -14.73 38.25
CA TYR A 43 -6.42 -14.90 38.87
C TYR A 43 -7.38 -15.77 38.06
N VAL A 44 -6.98 -16.23 36.86
CA VAL A 44 -7.83 -17.07 36.01
C VAL A 44 -7.62 -18.55 36.36
N ASP A 45 -8.72 -19.29 36.55
CA ASP A 45 -8.65 -20.72 36.79
C ASP A 45 -8.11 -21.47 35.55
N LYS A 46 -6.97 -22.13 35.75
CA LYS A 46 -6.22 -22.86 34.73
C LYS A 46 -6.90 -24.17 34.31
N ARG A 47 -7.87 -24.67 35.07
CA ARG A 47 -8.62 -25.89 34.77
C ARG A 47 -9.76 -25.66 33.77
N LEU A 48 -10.15 -24.39 33.58
CA LEU A 48 -11.23 -24.05 32.66
C LEU A 48 -10.85 -24.34 31.19
N PRO A 49 -11.83 -24.69 30.33
CA PRO A 49 -11.64 -24.71 28.90
C PRO A 49 -11.31 -23.31 28.36
N ILE A 50 -10.66 -23.24 27.20
CA ILE A 50 -10.07 -21.98 26.71
C ILE A 50 -11.08 -20.84 26.56
N LEU A 51 -12.28 -21.13 26.05
CA LEU A 51 -13.34 -20.13 25.89
C LEU A 51 -13.76 -19.52 27.24
N LEU A 52 -13.93 -20.36 28.26
CA LEU A 52 -14.28 -19.89 29.61
C LEU A 52 -13.13 -19.12 30.27
N LYS A 53 -11.87 -19.46 29.96
CA LYS A 53 -10.70 -18.67 30.41
C LYS A 53 -10.71 -17.28 29.80
N VAL A 54 -10.96 -17.16 28.49
CA VAL A 54 -11.07 -15.86 27.82
C VAL A 54 -12.20 -15.05 28.42
N LEU A 55 -13.38 -15.67 28.59
CA LEU A 55 -14.54 -14.98 29.14
C LEU A 55 -14.30 -14.50 30.58
N SER A 56 -13.71 -15.36 31.42
CA SER A 56 -13.36 -15.02 32.80
C SER A 56 -12.32 -13.90 32.87
N PHE A 57 -11.28 -13.97 32.03
CA PHE A 57 -10.26 -12.93 31.96
C PHE A 57 -10.85 -11.58 31.55
N LEU A 58 -11.64 -11.57 30.47
CA LEU A 58 -12.25 -10.36 29.94
C LEU A 58 -13.30 -9.77 30.90
N ASN A 59 -14.09 -10.62 31.57
CA ASN A 59 -15.09 -10.15 32.52
C ASN A 59 -14.45 -9.38 33.69
N SER A 60 -13.31 -9.85 34.18
CA SER A 60 -12.62 -9.23 35.32
C SER A 60 -11.75 -8.02 34.95
N ASN A 61 -11.37 -7.87 33.67
CA ASN A 61 -10.41 -6.86 33.23
C ASN A 61 -10.83 -6.13 31.95
N TRP A 62 -12.15 -5.97 31.75
CA TRP A 62 -12.70 -5.49 30.47
C TRP A 62 -12.16 -4.12 30.07
N ASN A 63 -12.12 -3.16 31.01
CA ASN A 63 -11.76 -1.78 30.71
C ASN A 63 -10.31 -1.67 30.24
N GLU A 64 -9.39 -2.30 30.96
CA GLU A 64 -7.97 -2.32 30.63
C GLU A 64 -7.73 -3.08 29.32
N MET A 65 -8.37 -4.23 29.15
CA MET A 65 -8.25 -5.02 27.90
C MET A 65 -8.78 -4.29 26.68
N PHE A 66 -9.88 -3.55 26.84
CA PHE A 66 -10.44 -2.77 25.76
C PHE A 66 -9.43 -1.72 25.25
N ILE A 67 -8.69 -1.07 26.15
CA ILE A 67 -7.62 -0.13 25.78
C ILE A 67 -6.53 -0.86 24.98
N TYR A 68 -6.09 -2.04 25.43
CA TYR A 68 -5.10 -2.83 24.69
C TYR A 68 -5.60 -3.24 23.30
N PHE A 69 -6.87 -3.64 23.17
CA PHE A 69 -7.47 -3.94 21.88
C PHE A 69 -7.46 -2.74 20.93
N VAL A 70 -7.89 -1.56 21.40
CA VAL A 70 -7.88 -0.34 20.58
C VAL A 70 -6.47 0.06 20.17
N LEU A 71 -5.50 0.03 21.10
CA LEU A 71 -4.11 0.36 20.80
C LEU A 71 -3.48 -0.64 19.81
N SER A 72 -3.75 -1.94 19.98
CA SER A 72 -3.28 -2.97 19.04
C SER A 72 -3.84 -2.77 17.64
N PHE A 73 -5.10 -2.34 17.50
CA PHE A 73 -5.68 -2.03 16.20
C PHE A 73 -4.88 -0.94 15.48
N PHE A 74 -4.58 0.17 16.14
CA PHE A 74 -3.78 1.24 15.55
C PHE A 74 -2.36 0.80 15.21
N LEU A 75 -1.73 0.01 16.07
CA LEU A 75 -0.41 -0.56 15.82
C LEU A 75 -0.42 -1.50 14.61
N PHE A 76 -1.39 -2.41 14.52
CA PHE A 76 -1.54 -3.31 13.37
C PHE A 76 -1.77 -2.52 12.08
N THR A 77 -2.73 -1.59 12.07
CA THR A 77 -3.02 -0.76 10.89
C THR A 77 -1.79 0.04 10.46
N GLY A 78 -1.11 0.70 11.40
CA GLY A 78 0.10 1.46 11.13
C GLY A 78 1.22 0.59 10.56
N THR A 79 1.44 -0.58 11.15
CA THR A 79 2.49 -1.52 10.73
C THR A 79 2.23 -2.09 9.35
N LEU A 80 1.00 -2.52 9.08
CA LEU A 80 0.62 -3.06 7.78
C LEU A 80 0.72 -2.00 6.68
N LEU A 81 0.21 -0.79 6.94
CA LEU A 81 0.27 0.32 5.99
C LEU A 81 1.73 0.72 5.71
N LEU A 82 2.56 0.87 6.74
CA LEU A 82 3.95 1.28 6.58
C LEU A 82 4.79 0.20 5.90
N SER A 83 4.55 -1.08 6.23
CA SER A 83 5.19 -2.22 5.55
C SER A 83 4.84 -2.23 4.06
N TYR A 84 3.58 -1.95 3.71
CA TYR A 84 3.16 -1.83 2.33
C TYR A 84 3.86 -0.68 1.60
N LEU A 85 3.92 0.51 2.21
CA LEU A 85 4.58 1.69 1.63
C LEU A 85 6.08 1.46 1.42
N LEU A 86 6.75 0.82 2.39
CA LEU A 86 8.15 0.45 2.30
C LEU A 86 8.38 -0.57 1.17
N TYR A 87 7.51 -1.58 1.05
CA TYR A 87 7.57 -2.56 -0.04
C TYR A 87 7.42 -1.90 -1.42
N PHE A 88 6.45 -0.99 -1.59
CA PHE A 88 6.22 -0.32 -2.87
C PHE A 88 7.37 0.63 -3.25
N THR A 89 7.84 1.44 -2.29
CA THR A 89 8.98 2.35 -2.51
C THR A 89 10.25 1.56 -2.85
N TYR A 90 10.41 0.38 -2.26
CA TYR A 90 11.53 -0.50 -2.52
C TYR A 90 11.45 -1.20 -3.88
N LYS A 91 10.27 -1.64 -4.32
CA LYS A 91 10.11 -2.20 -5.68
C LYS A 91 10.59 -1.24 -6.77
N SER A 92 10.50 0.07 -6.52
CA SER A 92 10.94 1.12 -7.44
C SER A 92 12.42 1.52 -7.31
N ALA A 93 13.12 1.11 -6.24
CA ALA A 93 14.48 1.54 -5.94
C ALA A 93 15.38 0.31 -5.67
N GLN A 94 16.45 0.14 -6.45
CA GLN A 94 17.44 -0.95 -6.31
C GLN A 94 18.28 -0.89 -5.01
N GLY A 95 17.68 -0.57 -3.86
CA GLY A 95 18.36 -0.42 -2.57
C GLY A 95 18.71 -1.75 -1.88
N PRO A 96 19.20 -1.72 -0.63
CA PRO A 96 19.60 -2.93 0.10
C PRO A 96 18.40 -3.80 0.55
N LYS A 97 18.24 -4.98 -0.09
CA LYS A 97 17.16 -5.96 0.16
C LYS A 97 17.05 -6.41 1.61
N MET A 98 18.19 -6.57 2.31
CA MET A 98 18.22 -7.21 3.62
C MET A 98 17.54 -6.40 4.72
N ILE A 99 17.73 -5.07 4.77
CA ILE A 99 17.19 -4.23 5.86
C ILE A 99 15.66 -4.26 5.84
N ASN A 100 15.05 -4.17 4.66
CA ASN A 100 13.60 -4.22 4.52
C ASN A 100 13.03 -5.59 4.88
N LEU A 101 13.71 -6.66 4.48
CA LEU A 101 13.28 -8.03 4.79
C LEU A 101 13.39 -8.31 6.30
N PHE A 102 14.44 -7.80 6.95
CA PHE A 102 14.59 -7.83 8.40
C PHE A 102 13.46 -7.06 9.11
N LEU A 103 13.16 -5.83 8.69
CA LEU A 103 12.08 -5.03 9.27
C LEU A 103 10.70 -5.68 9.09
N LEU A 104 10.44 -6.27 7.93
CA LEU A 104 9.22 -7.02 7.67
C LEU A 104 9.11 -8.25 8.61
N GLY A 105 10.19 -9.02 8.74
CA GLY A 105 10.27 -10.16 9.65
C GLY A 105 10.03 -9.75 11.10
N LEU A 106 10.63 -8.63 11.53
CA LEU A 106 10.43 -8.07 12.86
C LEU A 106 8.97 -7.65 13.10
N ASN A 107 8.35 -6.97 12.15
CA ASN A 107 6.92 -6.59 12.22
C ASN A 107 6.02 -7.81 12.36
N ILE A 108 6.26 -8.87 11.57
CA ILE A 108 5.52 -10.12 11.65
C ILE A 108 5.69 -10.75 13.04
N LEU A 109 6.92 -10.82 13.55
CA LEU A 109 7.21 -11.37 14.87
C LEU A 109 6.46 -10.63 15.98
N LEU A 110 6.48 -9.29 15.95
CA LEU A 110 5.76 -8.45 16.91
C LEU A 110 4.25 -8.69 16.85
N CYS A 111 3.69 -8.78 15.64
CA CYS A 111 2.26 -9.07 15.45
C CYS A 111 1.88 -10.46 15.98
N LEU A 112 2.71 -11.48 15.68
CA LEU A 112 2.45 -12.85 16.10
C LEU A 112 2.60 -13.02 17.61
N SER A 113 3.45 -12.24 18.28
CA SER A 113 3.61 -12.32 19.74
C SER A 113 2.28 -12.12 20.48
N LEU A 114 1.44 -11.20 20.01
CA LEU A 114 0.10 -10.94 20.56
C LEU A 114 -0.90 -12.08 20.37
N LEU A 115 -0.62 -13.04 19.49
CA LEU A 115 -1.46 -14.22 19.32
C LEU A 115 -1.12 -15.33 20.33
N ILE A 116 0.05 -15.26 20.96
CA ILE A 116 0.54 -16.26 21.92
C ILE A 116 0.07 -15.89 23.34
N ASN A 117 -1.24 -15.87 23.56
CA ASN A 117 -1.88 -15.74 24.88
C ASN A 117 -3.34 -16.21 24.83
N ILE A 118 -4.03 -16.28 25.97
CA ILE A 118 -5.44 -16.72 25.99
C ILE A 118 -6.36 -15.80 25.18
N ASN A 119 -6.05 -14.50 25.10
CA ASN A 119 -6.78 -13.52 24.31
C ASN A 119 -6.28 -13.43 22.85
N GLY A 120 -5.50 -14.42 22.39
CA GLY A 120 -4.96 -14.46 21.04
C GLY A 120 -6.06 -14.47 19.96
N PHE A 121 -7.19 -15.12 20.23
CA PHE A 121 -8.33 -15.12 19.30
C PHE A 121 -8.93 -13.72 19.10
N PRO A 122 -9.28 -12.95 20.16
CA PRO A 122 -9.61 -11.54 20.02
C PRO A 122 -8.57 -10.72 19.23
N PHE A 123 -7.27 -10.87 19.51
CA PHE A 123 -6.22 -10.16 18.76
C PHE A 123 -6.17 -10.57 17.28
N ALA A 124 -6.43 -11.83 16.95
CA ALA A 124 -6.51 -12.28 15.56
C ALA A 124 -7.67 -11.62 14.82
N VAL A 125 -8.84 -11.48 15.46
CA VAL A 125 -9.98 -10.75 14.88
C VAL A 125 -9.62 -9.29 14.61
N ILE A 126 -8.96 -8.63 15.58
CA ILE A 126 -8.51 -7.24 15.41
C ILE A 126 -7.49 -7.11 14.28
N LEU A 127 -6.56 -8.05 14.16
CA LEU A 127 -5.59 -8.08 13.07
C LEU A 127 -6.28 -8.20 11.70
N ILE A 128 -7.29 -9.06 11.58
CA ILE A 128 -8.07 -9.20 10.34
C ILE A 128 -8.79 -7.88 10.02
N LEU A 129 -9.44 -7.25 11.01
CA LEU A 129 -10.10 -5.95 10.81
C LEU A 129 -9.13 -4.86 10.38
N ALA A 130 -7.94 -4.80 11.00
CA ALA A 130 -6.89 -3.86 10.64
C ALA A 130 -6.38 -4.11 9.21
N ALA A 131 -6.18 -5.37 8.82
CA ALA A 131 -5.77 -5.75 7.47
C ALA A 131 -6.84 -5.40 6.42
N SER A 132 -8.11 -5.67 6.71
CA SER A 132 -9.23 -5.28 5.85
C SER A 132 -9.30 -3.76 5.66
N LEU A 133 -9.11 -2.99 6.73
CA LEU A 133 -9.08 -1.52 6.64
C LEU A 133 -7.93 -1.04 5.75
N VAL A 134 -6.72 -1.55 5.96
CA VAL A 134 -5.57 -1.20 5.11
C VAL A 134 -5.84 -1.59 3.66
N TYR A 135 -6.37 -2.78 3.40
CA TYR A 135 -6.73 -3.21 2.06
C TYR A 135 -7.71 -2.25 1.36
N ILE A 136 -8.76 -1.82 2.06
CA ILE A 136 -9.72 -0.82 1.55
C ILE A 136 -9.01 0.51 1.25
N MET A 137 -8.18 1.00 2.18
CA MET A 137 -7.39 2.23 1.95
C MET A 137 -6.52 2.12 0.69
N LEU A 138 -5.89 0.96 0.47
CA LEU A 138 -5.05 0.72 -0.69
C LEU A 138 -5.83 0.69 -2.00
N ILE A 139 -7.00 0.06 -2.02
CA ILE A 139 -7.88 0.09 -3.20
C ILE A 139 -8.29 1.52 -3.50
N LEU A 140 -8.76 2.27 -2.51
CA LEU A 140 -9.19 3.66 -2.68
C LEU A 140 -8.04 4.57 -3.12
N SER A 141 -6.83 4.31 -2.63
CA SER A 141 -5.63 5.02 -3.08
C SER A 141 -5.35 4.70 -4.54
N LYS A 142 -5.35 3.43 -4.94
CA LYS A 142 -5.11 3.03 -6.34
C LYS A 142 -6.19 3.53 -7.30
N SER A 143 -7.45 3.60 -6.87
CA SER A 143 -8.53 4.13 -7.70
C SER A 143 -8.43 5.64 -7.92
N LYS A 144 -7.82 6.37 -6.97
CA LYS A 144 -7.54 7.82 -7.09
C LYS A 144 -6.26 8.14 -7.87
N PHE A 145 -5.22 7.33 -7.74
CA PHE A 145 -3.98 7.42 -8.54
C PHE A 145 -4.12 6.65 -9.87
N GLY A 146 -5.25 6.85 -10.55
CA GLY A 146 -5.63 6.10 -11.74
C GLY A 146 -4.49 5.97 -12.77
N LYS A 147 -4.28 4.74 -13.25
CA LYS A 147 -3.54 4.43 -14.49
C LYS A 147 -2.16 5.11 -14.60
N GLU A 148 -1.40 5.13 -13.51
CA GLU A 148 -0.02 5.60 -13.51
C GLU A 148 0.91 4.56 -14.16
N VAL A 149 1.07 4.67 -15.48
CA VAL A 149 2.24 4.30 -16.32
C VAL A 149 2.67 2.83 -16.34
N SER A 150 2.39 2.01 -15.33
CA SER A 150 2.91 0.64 -15.20
C SER A 150 2.09 -0.43 -15.91
N GLN A 151 1.15 -0.05 -16.78
CA GLN A 151 0.27 -0.98 -17.50
C GLN A 151 0.43 -0.92 -19.01
N TYR A 152 1.26 -0.02 -19.53
CA TYR A 152 1.47 0.07 -20.97
C TYR A 152 2.73 -0.70 -21.33
N GLU A 153 2.59 -1.64 -22.25
CA GLU A 153 3.69 -2.32 -22.92
C GLU A 153 4.01 -1.60 -24.25
N GLU A 154 5.21 -1.80 -24.80
CA GLU A 154 5.54 -1.31 -26.14
C GLU A 154 4.57 -1.92 -27.16
N GLY A 155 3.98 -1.08 -28.01
CA GLY A 155 2.94 -1.47 -28.96
C GLY A 155 1.50 -1.32 -28.45
N ASP A 156 1.28 -0.97 -27.18
CA ASP A 156 -0.09 -0.76 -26.69
C ASP A 156 -0.72 0.49 -27.30
N VAL A 157 -1.91 0.32 -27.88
CA VAL A 157 -2.75 1.43 -28.36
C VAL A 157 -3.37 2.13 -27.16
N ILE A 158 -2.95 3.37 -26.93
CA ILE A 158 -3.42 4.21 -25.81
C ILE A 158 -4.77 4.82 -26.15
N GLU A 159 -4.94 5.27 -27.39
CA GLU A 159 -6.17 5.92 -27.83
C GLU A 159 -6.32 5.84 -29.34
N ILE A 160 -7.56 5.63 -29.79
CA ILE A 160 -7.96 5.70 -31.20
C ILE A 160 -8.81 6.95 -31.37
N LYS A 161 -8.42 7.84 -32.28
CA LYS A 161 -9.15 9.07 -32.60
C LYS A 161 -9.79 8.96 -33.98
N GLY A 162 -11.04 9.37 -34.08
CA GLY A 162 -11.80 9.42 -35.34
C GLY A 162 -13.31 9.27 -35.10
N PRO A 163 -14.11 9.18 -36.17
CA PRO A 163 -13.71 9.32 -37.58
C PRO A 163 -13.45 10.78 -37.99
N PHE A 164 -12.45 11.01 -38.84
CA PHE A 164 -12.15 12.29 -39.47
C PHE A 164 -12.44 12.29 -40.97
N ASN A 165 -12.72 13.45 -41.54
CA ASN A 165 -13.02 13.58 -42.98
C ASN A 165 -11.76 13.75 -43.83
N THR A 166 -10.70 14.31 -43.25
CA THR A 166 -9.42 14.53 -43.93
C THR A 166 -8.25 14.01 -43.11
N GLN A 167 -7.13 13.76 -43.78
CA GLN A 167 -5.89 13.34 -43.13
C GLN A 167 -5.32 14.46 -42.27
N GLU A 168 -5.49 15.71 -42.68
CA GLU A 168 -5.03 16.91 -41.96
C GLU A 168 -5.75 17.06 -40.61
N GLU A 169 -7.07 16.83 -40.57
CA GLU A 169 -7.86 16.86 -39.33
C GLU A 169 -7.35 15.82 -38.32
N ALA A 170 -7.07 14.59 -38.79
CA ALA A 170 -6.51 13.53 -37.97
C ALA A 170 -5.11 13.91 -37.44
N GLN A 171 -4.25 14.51 -38.28
CA GLN A 171 -2.92 14.94 -37.87
C GLN A 171 -2.94 16.04 -36.81
N GLU A 172 -3.79 17.05 -36.97
CA GLU A 172 -3.90 18.15 -36.01
C GLU A 172 -4.36 17.68 -34.63
N GLU A 173 -5.34 16.77 -34.59
CA GLU A 173 -5.87 16.26 -33.33
C GLU A 173 -4.85 15.36 -32.61
N VAL A 174 -4.07 14.56 -33.34
CA VAL A 174 -2.97 13.80 -32.74
C VAL A 174 -1.88 14.72 -32.20
N ILE A 175 -1.51 15.79 -32.93
CA ILE A 175 -0.53 16.77 -32.43
C ILE A 175 -1.04 17.44 -31.15
N ARG A 176 -2.33 17.76 -31.08
CA ARG A 176 -2.97 18.33 -29.88
C ARG A 176 -2.92 17.35 -28.71
N PHE A 177 -3.21 16.08 -28.96
CA PHE A 177 -3.12 15.02 -27.96
C PHE A 177 -1.68 14.86 -27.44
N LEU A 178 -0.71 14.70 -28.34
CA LEU A 178 0.71 14.57 -27.99
C LEU A 178 1.24 15.78 -27.20
N LYS A 179 0.79 17.00 -27.53
CA LYS A 179 1.13 18.21 -26.76
C LYS A 179 0.49 18.24 -25.37
N SER A 180 -0.73 17.70 -25.23
CA SER A 180 -1.42 17.60 -23.94
C SER A 180 -0.90 16.46 -23.07
N TRP A 181 -0.21 15.49 -23.68
CA TRP A 181 0.32 14.33 -23.00
C TRP A 181 1.61 14.66 -22.25
N SER A 182 1.51 14.77 -20.92
CA SER A 182 2.61 15.17 -20.05
C SER A 182 3.33 13.99 -19.35
N LYS A 183 3.11 12.74 -19.78
CA LYS A 183 3.72 11.58 -19.12
C LYS A 183 5.14 11.35 -19.65
N ALA A 184 6.11 11.90 -18.92
CA ALA A 184 7.53 12.03 -19.30
C ALA A 184 8.32 10.73 -19.55
N LYS A 185 7.71 9.54 -19.44
CA LYS A 185 8.41 8.24 -19.55
C LYS A 185 7.99 7.38 -20.74
N VAL A 186 6.96 7.80 -21.49
CA VAL A 186 6.42 7.02 -22.60
C VAL A 186 6.58 7.85 -23.87
N VAL A 187 7.31 7.30 -24.85
CA VAL A 187 7.38 7.83 -26.21
C VAL A 187 6.16 7.28 -26.95
N LEU A 188 5.40 8.19 -27.53
CA LEU A 188 4.21 7.87 -28.29
C LEU A 188 4.50 8.05 -29.77
N ASP A 189 4.00 7.13 -30.57
CA ASP A 189 3.94 7.28 -32.03
C ASP A 189 2.48 7.12 -32.51
N LYS A 190 2.26 7.39 -33.79
CA LYS A 190 0.94 7.42 -34.40
C LYS A 190 0.91 6.70 -35.74
N ASP A 191 -0.18 6.00 -35.99
CA ASP A 191 -0.53 5.49 -37.31
C ASP A 191 -1.85 6.10 -37.77
N ILE A 192 -1.86 6.69 -38.97
CA ILE A 192 -3.06 7.27 -39.58
C ILE A 192 -3.44 6.40 -40.77
N TYR A 193 -4.63 5.81 -40.73
CA TYR A 193 -5.13 4.95 -41.78
C TYR A 193 -6.54 5.36 -42.21
N LEU A 194 -6.88 4.95 -43.43
CA LEU A 194 -8.20 5.12 -44.02
C LEU A 194 -8.97 3.82 -43.84
N ASP A 195 -10.09 3.88 -43.13
CA ASP A 195 -10.96 2.72 -42.94
C ASP A 195 -11.88 2.52 -44.16
N SER A 196 -12.49 1.34 -44.23
CA SER A 196 -13.47 0.89 -45.22
C SER A 196 -14.62 1.87 -45.48
N ASP A 197 -14.96 2.72 -44.50
CA ASP A 197 -15.97 3.78 -44.60
C ASP A 197 -15.45 5.10 -45.24
N ASN A 198 -14.23 5.08 -45.79
CA ASN A 198 -13.56 6.25 -46.38
C ASN A 198 -13.40 7.41 -45.37
N LYS A 199 -13.17 7.04 -44.10
CA LYS A 199 -12.92 7.94 -42.97
C LYS A 199 -11.53 7.68 -42.40
N TYR A 200 -10.88 8.75 -41.96
CA TYR A 200 -9.55 8.67 -41.36
C TYR A 200 -9.64 8.39 -39.86
N TYR A 201 -8.78 7.50 -39.39
CA TYR A 201 -8.57 7.21 -37.98
C TYR A 201 -7.09 7.38 -37.65
N ALA A 202 -6.80 7.72 -36.40
CA ALA A 202 -5.46 7.80 -35.88
C ALA A 202 -5.33 6.97 -34.61
N ASP A 203 -4.47 5.95 -34.68
CA ASP A 203 -4.09 5.14 -33.53
C ASP A 203 -2.85 5.77 -32.90
N ILE A 204 -2.92 6.03 -31.59
CA ILE A 204 -1.79 6.55 -30.81
C ILE A 204 -1.32 5.41 -29.91
N PHE A 205 -0.09 4.96 -30.11
CA PHE A 205 0.46 3.80 -29.42
C PHE A 205 1.81 4.10 -28.76
N VAL A 206 2.25 3.20 -27.88
CA VAL A 206 3.55 3.29 -27.22
C VAL A 206 4.64 2.80 -28.17
N GLU A 207 5.52 3.70 -28.59
CA GLU A 207 6.70 3.34 -29.39
C GLU A 207 7.81 2.79 -28.51
N ALA A 208 8.11 3.47 -27.40
CA ALA A 208 9.18 3.10 -26.50
C ALA A 208 8.94 3.64 -25.09
N ILE A 209 9.43 2.91 -24.09
CA ILE A 209 9.41 3.37 -22.69
C ILE A 209 10.82 3.82 -22.32
N LYS A 210 10.99 5.11 -22.01
CA LYS A 210 12.29 5.65 -21.56
C LYS A 210 12.52 5.22 -20.11
N GLU A 211 13.52 4.34 -19.90
CA GLU A 211 14.00 3.91 -18.57
C GLU A 211 14.59 5.08 -17.76
#